data_AF-E6VEP7-F1
#
_entry.id   AF-E6VEP7-F1
#
_cell.length_a   1.000
_cell.length_b   1.000
_cell.length_c   1.000
_cell.angle_alpha   90.00
_cell.angle_beta   90.00
_cell.angle_gamma   90.00
#
_symmetry.space_group_name_H-M   'P 1'
#
loop_
_entity.id
_entity.type
_entity.pdbx_description
1 polymer ?
#
loop_
_entity_poly.entity_id
_entity_poly.type
_entity_poly.pdbx_seq_one_letter_code
_entity_poly.pdbx_strand_id
1 'polypeptide(L)'
;MTERIALKRLTDSDLTFFEAMFRKLNAGNQKAINLNADIFIEKFYPILPALKSSPNDVIPVTLTILGPKGVGPHVISRAVTKRQAYKNWRLNGEFVRDPEDEPGRYDELLAGDLALFEFFGDPRPERVSLLLISANDPTDADLHHALAGLVPGGRKTMIELSKNELSASVGSAPAAHPVWQFTFDPQLEGALEDAASGGFDGIETLRKKANRKFSAEEISKSRRLAEEIGQDGEELAWLLLQQQKSAGTLNSIEWNSRTNAIAPYDFSVTDAAGSAILIDAKSTAGSFDRKFHISYAELLEAANHPRYDIWRIYDITHEGAKVRIAENVGSFAKTIISSLTLPDGVTADSFSISPTKLSWGVEQQIERLGSTED
;
A
#
# COMPACT_ATOMS: atom_id res chain seq x y z
N MET A 1 -1.11 -2.44 6.76
CA MET A 1 0.17 -2.05 7.42
C MET A 1 0.23 -0.54 7.51
N THR A 2 0.70 -0.01 8.63
CA THR A 2 0.94 1.42 8.82
C THR A 2 2.05 1.90 7.88
N GLU A 3 1.80 2.94 7.11
CA GLU A 3 2.85 3.60 6.32
C GLU A 3 3.91 4.16 7.28
N ARG A 4 5.19 3.89 7.01
CA ARG A 4 6.31 4.34 7.86
C ARG A 4 7.25 5.22 7.05
N ILE A 5 6.73 6.37 6.64
CA ILE A 5 7.46 7.37 5.87
C ILE A 5 7.78 8.55 6.77
N ALA A 6 9.05 8.99 6.76
CA ALA A 6 9.47 10.13 7.54
C ALA A 6 10.37 11.06 6.75
N LEU A 7 10.16 12.36 6.91
CA LEU A 7 10.99 13.39 6.34
C LEU A 7 11.86 13.98 7.43
N LYS A 8 13.18 14.04 7.19
CA LYS A 8 14.16 14.58 8.12
C LYS A 8 14.97 15.70 7.50
N ARG A 9 15.17 16.79 8.23
CA ARG A 9 16.18 17.81 7.95
C ARG A 9 17.52 17.35 8.52
N LEU A 10 18.51 17.19 7.65
CA LEU A 10 19.85 16.75 8.01
C LEU A 10 20.59 17.83 8.80
N THR A 11 21.19 17.44 9.92
CA THR A 11 22.10 18.27 10.72
C THR A 11 23.55 17.96 10.35
N ASP A 12 24.50 18.81 10.78
CA ASP A 12 25.93 18.51 10.63
C ASP A 12 26.30 17.13 11.19
N SER A 13 25.66 16.72 12.29
CA SER A 13 25.89 15.42 12.93
C SER A 13 25.29 14.22 12.20
N ASP A 14 24.35 14.45 11.28
CA ASP A 14 23.80 13.41 10.42
C ASP A 14 24.68 13.23 9.18
N LEU A 15 25.24 14.33 8.64
CA LEU A 15 26.09 14.32 7.44
C LEU A 15 27.37 13.51 7.62
N THR A 16 27.86 13.38 8.84
CA THR A 16 29.01 12.53 9.19
C THR A 16 28.79 11.03 8.94
N PHE A 17 27.56 10.63 8.58
CA PHE A 17 27.26 9.31 8.05
C PHE A 17 27.95 9.04 6.70
N PHE A 18 28.14 10.08 5.88
CA PHE A 18 28.84 10.02 4.60
C PHE A 18 30.34 10.33 4.77
N GLU A 19 31.22 9.51 4.19
CA GLU A 19 32.67 9.61 4.44
C GLU A 19 33.26 10.96 4.01
N ALA A 20 32.89 11.44 2.82
CA ALA A 20 33.38 12.71 2.30
C ALA A 20 33.01 13.89 3.22
N MET A 21 31.76 13.91 3.68
CA MET A 21 31.26 14.94 4.60
C MET A 21 31.87 14.83 5.99
N PHE A 22 32.08 13.62 6.51
CA PHE A 22 32.80 13.41 7.78
C PHE A 22 34.20 14.04 7.73
N ARG A 23 34.95 13.76 6.65
CA ARG A 23 36.31 14.30 6.46
C ARG A 23 36.32 15.82 6.33
N LYS A 24 35.30 16.39 5.67
CA LYS A 24 35.17 17.84 5.44
C LYS A 24 34.74 18.63 6.69
N LEU A 25 33.76 18.12 7.44
CA LEU A 25 33.14 18.86 8.55
C LEU A 25 33.97 18.80 9.84
N ASN A 26 34.83 17.80 10.01
CA ASN A 26 35.57 17.55 11.26
C ASN A 26 34.64 17.53 12.51
N ALA A 27 33.37 17.18 12.31
CA ALA A 27 32.30 17.35 13.28
C ALA A 27 32.07 16.07 14.10
N GLY A 28 32.90 15.84 15.11
CA GLY A 28 32.69 14.80 16.13
C GLY A 28 32.82 13.35 15.64
N ASN A 29 32.87 12.40 16.59
CA ASN A 29 33.12 10.97 16.30
C ASN A 29 31.86 10.17 15.89
N GLN A 30 30.75 10.85 15.61
CA GLN A 30 29.48 10.18 15.29
C GLN A 30 29.41 9.89 13.79
N LYS A 31 29.12 8.65 13.40
CA LYS A 31 29.04 8.19 11.99
C LYS A 31 27.66 7.65 11.67
N ALA A 32 26.62 8.46 11.91
CA ALA A 32 25.26 7.95 11.92
C ALA A 32 24.23 9.05 11.74
N ILE A 33 23.13 8.72 11.05
CA ILE A 33 21.94 9.57 11.02
C ILE A 33 21.10 9.29 12.28
N ASN A 34 20.74 10.36 12.97
CA ASN A 34 19.92 10.31 14.16
C ASN A 34 18.44 10.13 13.81
N LEU A 35 17.81 9.09 14.35
CA LEU A 35 16.38 8.81 14.21
C LEU A 35 15.64 9.30 15.46
N ASN A 36 14.74 10.25 15.25
CA ASN A 36 13.91 10.83 16.30
C ASN A 36 13.02 9.76 16.95
N ALA A 37 13.13 9.58 18.27
CA ALA A 37 12.42 8.50 18.97
C ALA A 37 10.90 8.65 18.92
N ASP A 38 10.40 9.90 18.93
CA ASP A 38 8.99 10.26 18.81
C ASP A 38 8.38 9.87 17.45
N ILE A 39 9.21 9.69 16.42
CA ILE A 39 8.75 9.20 15.12
C ILE A 39 9.09 7.70 14.98
N PHE A 40 10.36 7.36 15.11
CA PHE A 40 10.85 6.02 14.79
C PHE A 40 10.38 4.94 15.79
N ILE A 41 10.26 5.28 17.08
CA ILE A 41 9.83 4.31 18.09
C ILE A 41 8.35 4.48 18.38
N GLU A 42 7.94 5.67 18.79
CA GLU A 42 6.57 5.87 19.29
C GLU A 42 5.52 5.63 18.21
N LYS A 43 5.82 5.96 16.95
CA LYS A 43 4.90 5.78 15.82
C LYS A 43 5.17 4.54 14.99
N PHE A 44 6.43 4.33 14.57
CA PHE A 44 6.72 3.28 13.59
C PHE A 44 6.94 1.90 14.22
N TYR A 45 7.74 1.82 15.29
CA TYR A 45 8.14 0.56 15.90
C TYR A 45 7.99 0.57 17.43
N PRO A 46 6.75 0.68 17.96
CA PRO A 46 6.51 0.86 19.40
C PRO A 46 6.93 -0.37 20.22
N ILE A 47 6.93 -1.56 19.62
CA ILE A 47 7.29 -2.83 20.26
C ILE A 47 8.83 -3.03 20.31
N LEU A 48 9.60 -2.28 19.51
CA LEU A 48 11.04 -2.46 19.36
C LEU A 48 11.84 -2.37 20.68
N PRO A 49 11.52 -1.46 21.63
CA PRO A 49 12.21 -1.43 22.92
C PRO A 49 12.02 -2.71 23.74
N ALA A 50 10.86 -3.37 23.64
CA ALA A 50 10.56 -4.61 24.36
C ALA A 50 11.24 -5.84 23.73
N LEU A 51 11.46 -5.82 22.42
CA LEU A 51 12.12 -6.93 21.71
C LEU A 51 13.64 -6.98 21.91
N LYS A 52 14.24 -5.91 22.44
CA LYS A 52 15.68 -5.89 22.70
C LYS A 52 16.02 -6.65 23.97
N SER A 53 16.83 -7.70 23.81
CA SER A 53 17.35 -8.51 24.91
C SER A 53 18.62 -7.89 25.51
N SER A 54 19.32 -7.01 24.77
CA SER A 54 20.53 -6.33 25.24
C SER A 54 20.57 -4.85 24.85
N PRO A 55 21.11 -3.98 25.73
CA PRO A 55 21.26 -2.55 25.46
C PRO A 55 22.27 -2.20 24.35
N ASN A 56 22.91 -3.21 23.74
CA ASN A 56 23.77 -3.06 22.56
C ASN A 56 23.21 -3.74 21.30
N ASP A 57 21.94 -4.14 21.31
CA ASP A 57 21.34 -4.84 20.17
C ASP A 57 21.41 -4.00 18.88
N VAL A 58 21.93 -4.65 17.85
CA VAL A 58 22.12 -4.15 16.50
C VAL A 58 21.04 -4.77 15.63
N ILE A 59 20.22 -3.95 14.98
CA ILE A 59 19.20 -4.43 14.05
C ILE A 59 19.75 -4.25 12.64
N PRO A 60 20.20 -5.31 11.97
CA PRO A 60 20.71 -5.20 10.61
C PRO A 60 19.58 -4.76 9.67
N VAL A 61 19.89 -3.87 8.74
CA VAL A 61 18.97 -3.40 7.72
C VAL A 61 19.68 -3.32 6.36
N THR A 62 18.95 -3.61 5.30
CA THR A 62 19.37 -3.25 3.95
C THR A 62 18.98 -1.79 3.69
N LEU A 63 19.96 -0.93 3.40
CA LEU A 63 19.75 0.47 3.10
C LEU A 63 19.89 0.71 1.59
N THR A 64 18.84 1.23 0.96
CA THR A 64 18.87 1.72 -0.42
C THR A 64 18.90 3.24 -0.39
N ILE A 65 19.98 3.85 -0.88
CA ILE A 65 20.14 5.30 -0.97
C ILE A 65 19.84 5.75 -2.39
N LEU A 66 18.91 6.70 -2.53
CA LEU A 66 18.54 7.37 -3.76
C LEU A 66 19.01 8.82 -3.69
N GLY A 67 19.50 9.36 -4.79
CA GLY A 67 20.03 10.72 -4.82
C GLY A 67 21.37 10.92 -4.07
N PRO A 68 21.77 12.18 -3.81
CA PRO A 68 21.10 13.41 -4.31
C PRO A 68 21.12 13.51 -5.84
N LYS A 69 20.49 14.53 -6.44
CA LYS A 69 20.51 14.76 -7.92
C LYS A 69 19.74 13.74 -8.75
N GLY A 70 18.77 13.06 -8.15
CA GLY A 70 17.99 12.02 -8.84
C GLY A 70 18.78 10.79 -9.34
N VAL A 71 20.02 10.57 -8.88
CA VAL A 71 20.81 9.40 -9.30
C VAL A 71 20.24 8.07 -8.79
N GLY A 72 20.65 6.98 -9.45
CA GLY A 72 20.15 5.62 -9.20
C GLY A 72 20.47 5.05 -7.81
N PRO A 73 19.91 3.87 -7.47
CA PRO A 73 20.02 3.29 -6.14
C PRO A 73 21.44 2.83 -5.80
N HIS A 74 21.93 3.24 -4.63
CA HIS A 74 23.13 2.69 -3.98
C HIS A 74 22.70 1.82 -2.79
N VAL A 75 22.89 0.51 -2.89
CA VAL A 75 22.40 -0.48 -1.91
C VAL A 75 23.53 -0.99 -1.04
N ILE A 76 23.39 -0.88 0.28
CA ILE A 76 24.41 -1.25 1.27
C ILE A 76 23.79 -1.85 2.53
N SER A 77 24.55 -2.64 3.29
CA SER A 77 24.12 -3.15 4.59
C SER A 77 24.44 -2.14 5.70
N ARG A 78 23.46 -1.82 6.54
CA ARG A 78 23.60 -0.94 7.70
C ARG A 78 22.90 -1.55 8.90
N ALA A 79 22.88 -0.83 10.01
CA ALA A 79 22.16 -1.25 11.19
C ALA A 79 21.52 -0.09 11.95
N VAL A 80 20.35 -0.36 12.50
CA VAL A 80 19.71 0.53 13.47
C VAL A 80 20.17 0.15 14.88
N THR A 81 20.73 1.11 15.60
CA THR A 81 21.33 0.89 16.92
C THR A 81 20.82 1.89 17.96
N LYS A 82 20.75 1.45 19.21
CA LYS A 82 20.59 2.30 20.41
C LYS A 82 21.64 1.81 21.39
N ARG A 83 22.64 2.64 21.71
CA ARG A 83 23.64 2.32 22.75
C ARG A 83 23.25 3.01 24.04
N GLN A 84 23.68 2.48 25.19
CA GLN A 84 23.38 3.06 26.51
C GLN A 84 23.70 4.56 26.62
N ALA A 85 24.79 5.01 25.98
CA ALA A 85 25.22 6.40 26.01
C ALA A 85 24.39 7.34 25.11
N TYR A 86 23.48 6.81 24.28
CA TYR A 86 22.71 7.61 23.32
C TYR A 86 21.24 7.67 23.69
N LYS A 87 20.71 8.89 23.79
CA LYS A 87 19.28 9.15 24.01
C LYS A 87 18.41 8.67 22.84
N ASN A 88 18.97 8.69 21.62
CA ASN A 88 18.23 8.44 20.39
C ASN A 88 18.72 7.19 19.64
N TRP A 89 17.84 6.68 18.78
CA TRP A 89 18.16 5.62 17.83
C TRP A 89 18.94 6.17 16.65
N ARG A 90 19.77 5.33 16.03
CA ARG A 90 20.70 5.76 14.98
C ARG A 90 20.75 4.75 13.86
N LEU A 91 20.59 5.22 12.63
CA LEU A 91 21.01 4.49 11.44
C LEU A 91 22.53 4.59 11.34
N ASN A 92 23.19 3.47 11.53
CA ASN A 92 24.62 3.35 11.78
C ASN A 92 25.15 2.11 11.04
N GLY A 93 26.40 1.74 11.26
CA GLY A 93 26.98 0.49 10.77
C GLY A 93 28.40 0.71 10.28
N GLU A 94 28.62 1.78 9.51
CA GLU A 94 29.91 2.21 8.97
C GLU A 94 29.71 3.49 8.13
N PHE A 95 30.81 4.09 7.66
CA PHE A 95 30.74 5.20 6.69
C PHE A 95 30.06 4.76 5.40
N VAL A 96 29.17 5.58 4.88
CA VAL A 96 28.74 5.48 3.48
C VAL A 96 29.81 6.13 2.62
N ARG A 97 30.47 5.31 1.80
CA ARG A 97 31.40 5.76 0.76
C ARG A 97 30.63 6.09 -0.50
N ASP A 98 31.22 6.91 -1.35
CA ASP A 98 30.72 7.04 -2.72
C ASP A 98 30.77 5.67 -3.42
N PRO A 99 29.79 5.37 -4.30
CA PRO A 99 29.90 4.25 -5.23
C PRO A 99 31.17 4.38 -6.09
N GLU A 100 31.78 3.25 -6.48
CA GLU A 100 33.02 3.26 -7.27
C GLU A 100 32.84 3.96 -8.64
N ASP A 101 31.63 3.89 -9.20
CA ASP A 101 31.23 4.49 -10.47
C ASP A 101 30.71 5.92 -10.36
N GLU A 102 30.48 6.42 -9.14
CA GLU A 102 29.93 7.77 -8.87
C GLU A 102 30.74 8.50 -7.79
N PRO A 103 32.05 8.77 -8.00
CA PRO A 103 32.87 9.49 -7.03
C PRO A 103 32.33 10.89 -6.75
N GLY A 104 32.32 11.30 -5.47
CA GLY A 104 31.81 12.60 -5.04
C GLY A 104 30.28 12.71 -4.97
N ARG A 105 29.56 11.59 -5.08
CA ARG A 105 28.09 11.55 -5.03
C ARG A 105 27.50 12.31 -3.85
N TYR A 106 28.16 12.29 -2.68
CA TYR A 106 27.65 12.89 -1.45
C TYR A 106 28.32 14.22 -1.05
N ASP A 107 29.24 14.74 -1.86
CA ASP A 107 30.12 15.89 -1.51
C ASP A 107 29.40 17.23 -1.36
N GLU A 108 28.24 17.35 -2.01
CA GLU A 108 27.45 18.57 -2.07
C GLU A 108 26.36 18.66 -1.00
N LEU A 109 26.15 17.59 -0.22
CA LEU A 109 25.18 17.60 0.86
C LEU A 109 25.56 18.64 1.92
N LEU A 110 24.59 19.41 2.37
CA LEU A 110 24.76 20.43 3.42
C LEU A 110 23.76 20.26 4.55
N ALA A 111 24.07 20.89 5.69
CA ALA A 111 23.12 20.93 6.79
C ALA A 111 21.90 21.74 6.36
N GLY A 112 20.71 21.20 6.61
CA GLY A 112 19.45 21.75 6.10
C GLY A 112 18.88 21.00 4.89
N ASP A 113 19.69 20.20 4.19
CA ASP A 113 19.20 19.25 3.17
C ASP A 113 18.25 18.22 3.78
N LEU A 114 17.46 17.55 2.94
CA LEU A 114 16.42 16.65 3.39
C LEU A 114 16.77 15.19 3.12
N ALA A 115 16.29 14.33 4.01
CA ALA A 115 16.33 12.89 3.91
C ALA A 115 14.91 12.35 4.09
N LEU A 116 14.36 11.76 3.04
CA LEU A 116 13.07 11.08 3.04
C LEU A 116 13.29 9.58 3.25
N PHE A 117 12.75 9.03 4.32
CA PHE A 117 12.85 7.63 4.70
C PHE A 117 11.55 6.89 4.43
N GLU A 118 11.63 5.65 3.97
CA GLU A 118 10.57 4.64 4.07
C GLU A 118 11.14 3.39 4.74
N PHE A 119 10.53 2.98 5.86
CA PHE A 119 10.96 1.82 6.62
C PHE A 119 10.09 0.61 6.36
N PHE A 120 10.71 -0.55 6.14
CA PHE A 120 10.05 -1.83 5.88
C PHE A 120 10.48 -2.88 6.92
N GLY A 121 9.59 -3.84 7.18
CA GLY A 121 9.77 -4.94 8.13
C GLY A 121 8.85 -4.79 9.34
N ASP A 122 8.41 -5.89 9.94
CA ASP A 122 7.56 -5.89 11.14
C ASP A 122 7.85 -7.18 11.93
N PRO A 123 8.08 -7.14 13.26
CA PRO A 123 7.92 -6.01 14.19
C PRO A 123 9.12 -5.05 14.27
N ARG A 124 10.13 -5.20 13.40
CA ARG A 124 11.38 -4.41 13.39
C ARG A 124 11.78 -4.04 11.96
N PRO A 125 12.58 -3.00 11.74
CA PRO A 125 13.03 -2.68 10.40
C PRO A 125 13.99 -3.75 9.87
N GLU A 126 13.82 -4.09 8.61
CA GLU A 126 14.66 -5.01 7.84
C GLU A 126 15.24 -4.34 6.60
N ARG A 127 14.50 -3.37 6.04
CA ARG A 127 14.93 -2.56 4.90
C ARG A 127 14.55 -1.10 5.09
N VAL A 128 15.39 -0.20 4.58
CA VAL A 128 15.19 1.24 4.61
C VAL A 128 15.48 1.79 3.22
N SER A 129 14.54 2.55 2.65
CA SER A 129 14.79 3.40 1.50
C SER A 129 15.05 4.82 1.99
N LEU A 130 16.12 5.44 1.51
CA LEU A 130 16.53 6.80 1.87
C LEU A 130 16.71 7.61 0.59
N LEU A 131 15.87 8.61 0.36
CA LEU A 131 16.07 9.62 -0.69
C LEU A 131 16.71 10.87 -0.08
N LEU A 132 17.86 11.24 -0.61
CA LEU A 132 18.56 12.48 -0.29
C LEU A 132 18.14 13.56 -1.28
N ILE A 133 17.78 14.75 -0.77
CA ILE A 133 17.28 15.87 -1.55
C ILE A 133 18.12 17.09 -1.19
N SER A 134 18.91 17.58 -2.12
CA SER A 134 19.79 18.74 -1.89
C SER A 134 19.14 20.06 -2.30
N ALA A 135 19.26 21.09 -1.46
CA ALA A 135 18.80 22.43 -1.82
C ALA A 135 19.62 23.08 -2.95
N ASN A 136 20.87 22.62 -3.13
CA ASN A 136 21.82 23.22 -4.07
C ASN A 136 21.84 22.52 -5.43
N ASP A 137 21.18 21.38 -5.58
CA ASP A 137 21.08 20.70 -6.87
C ASP A 137 19.82 21.15 -7.64
N PRO A 138 19.94 21.57 -8.91
CA PRO A 138 18.78 22.03 -9.69
C PRO A 138 17.67 20.99 -9.86
N THR A 139 17.99 19.69 -9.81
CA THR A 139 17.00 18.60 -9.92
C THR A 139 16.17 18.47 -8.65
N ASP A 140 16.77 18.79 -7.50
CA ASP A 140 16.20 18.62 -6.17
C ASP A 140 15.64 19.94 -5.60
N ALA A 141 16.06 21.11 -6.08
CA ALA A 141 15.80 22.42 -5.46
C ALA A 141 14.30 22.73 -5.25
N ASP A 142 13.46 22.52 -6.27
CA ASP A 142 12.02 22.76 -6.17
C ASP A 142 11.34 21.79 -5.20
N LEU A 143 11.79 20.53 -5.21
CA LEU A 143 11.31 19.50 -4.29
C LEU A 143 11.74 19.79 -2.85
N HIS A 144 13.00 20.21 -2.66
CA HIS A 144 13.53 20.65 -1.37
C HIS A 144 12.69 21.79 -0.83
N HIS A 145 12.43 22.83 -1.63
CA HIS A 145 11.65 23.98 -1.20
C HIS A 145 10.23 23.57 -0.76
N ALA A 146 9.56 22.71 -1.54
CA ALA A 146 8.22 22.22 -1.23
C ALA A 146 8.17 21.42 0.08
N LEU A 147 9.15 20.54 0.31
CA LEU A 147 9.18 19.66 1.48
C LEU A 147 9.79 20.31 2.72
N ALA A 148 10.69 21.27 2.57
CA ALA A 148 11.39 21.91 3.68
C ALA A 148 10.43 22.67 4.59
N GLY A 149 9.30 23.17 4.07
CA GLY A 149 8.27 23.81 4.88
C GLY A 149 7.53 22.87 5.84
N LEU A 150 7.56 21.56 5.58
CA LEU A 150 6.88 20.57 6.40
C LEU A 150 7.65 20.24 7.68
N VAL A 151 8.99 20.22 7.62
CA VAL A 151 9.84 19.88 8.77
C VAL A 151 10.04 21.12 9.65
N PRO A 152 9.57 21.10 10.92
CA PRO A 152 9.75 22.22 11.82
C PRO A 152 11.23 22.55 12.03
N GLY A 153 11.55 23.82 12.22
CA GLY A 153 12.90 24.21 12.64
C GLY A 153 13.25 23.78 14.08
N GLY A 154 14.52 23.90 14.45
CA GLY A 154 14.98 23.70 15.83
C GLY A 154 15.24 22.24 16.19
N ARG A 155 14.74 21.79 17.36
CA ARG A 155 15.06 20.45 17.91
C ARG A 155 14.30 19.30 17.24
N LYS A 156 13.20 19.59 16.55
CA LYS A 156 12.39 18.60 15.83
C LYS A 156 12.83 18.52 14.38
N THR A 157 13.80 17.65 14.10
CA THR A 157 14.38 17.55 12.75
C THR A 157 13.72 16.49 11.89
N MET A 158 12.72 15.76 12.39
CA MET A 158 12.08 14.64 11.68
C MET A 158 10.57 14.64 11.96
N ILE A 159 9.79 14.38 10.92
CA ILE A 159 8.33 14.23 10.98
C ILE A 159 7.91 12.94 10.30
N GLU A 160 6.73 12.44 10.65
CA GLU A 160 6.02 11.43 9.88
C GLU A 160 5.30 12.11 8.71
N LEU A 161 5.21 11.44 7.57
CA LEU A 161 4.38 11.80 6.43
C LEU A 161 3.60 10.58 5.96
N SER A 162 2.36 10.79 5.53
CA SER A 162 1.65 9.80 4.71
C SER A 162 2.07 9.91 3.25
N LYS A 163 1.84 8.84 2.48
CA LYS A 163 2.04 8.87 1.03
C LYS A 163 1.19 9.93 0.34
N ASN A 164 -0.01 10.19 0.85
CA ASN A 164 -0.92 11.21 0.31
C ASN A 164 -0.39 12.64 0.53
N GLU A 165 0.05 12.96 1.76
CA GLU A 165 0.66 14.27 2.05
C GLU A 165 1.92 14.50 1.21
N LEU A 166 2.73 13.46 1.03
CA LEU A 166 3.88 13.52 0.16
C LEU A 166 3.46 13.77 -1.30
N SER A 167 2.49 13.01 -1.82
CA SER A 167 1.99 13.17 -3.20
C SER A 167 1.48 14.58 -3.49
N ALA A 168 0.79 15.18 -2.52
CA ALA A 168 0.31 16.56 -2.61
C ALA A 168 1.46 17.59 -2.64
N SER A 169 2.60 17.25 -2.06
CA SER A 169 3.74 18.17 -1.88
C SER A 169 4.80 18.07 -2.99
N VAL A 170 4.83 17.00 -3.79
CA VAL A 170 5.92 16.74 -4.74
C VAL A 170 5.55 16.98 -6.21
N GLY A 171 4.43 17.65 -6.47
CA GLY A 171 3.92 17.92 -7.83
C GLY A 171 4.88 18.69 -8.75
N SER A 172 5.87 19.41 -8.19
CA SER A 172 6.91 20.12 -8.94
C SER A 172 8.09 19.24 -9.36
N ALA A 173 8.23 18.03 -8.80
CA ALA A 173 9.36 17.16 -9.10
C ALA A 173 9.28 16.64 -10.54
N PRO A 174 10.41 16.52 -11.27
CA PRO A 174 10.44 15.90 -12.59
C PRO A 174 9.82 14.50 -12.58
N ALA A 175 9.13 14.09 -13.65
CA ALA A 175 8.45 12.78 -13.70
C ALA A 175 9.41 11.57 -13.52
N ALA A 176 10.69 11.73 -13.86
CA ALA A 176 11.72 10.70 -13.66
C ALA A 176 12.37 10.74 -12.26
N HIS A 177 12.00 11.71 -11.41
CA HIS A 177 12.63 11.90 -10.11
C HIS A 177 12.35 10.71 -9.16
N PRO A 178 13.32 10.21 -8.39
CA PRO A 178 13.11 9.04 -7.51
C PRO A 178 12.07 9.24 -6.40
N VAL A 179 11.65 10.48 -6.10
CA VAL A 179 10.62 10.78 -5.08
C VAL A 179 9.29 10.09 -5.36
N TRP A 180 8.96 9.84 -6.62
CA TRP A 180 7.72 9.15 -7.01
C TRP A 180 7.66 7.69 -6.52
N GLN A 181 8.78 7.12 -6.06
CA GLN A 181 8.80 5.81 -5.41
C GLN A 181 8.17 5.83 -4.00
N PHE A 182 8.10 7.00 -3.38
CA PHE A 182 7.60 7.20 -2.02
C PHE A 182 6.15 7.71 -1.99
N THR A 183 5.61 8.13 -3.12
CA THR A 183 4.26 8.70 -3.24
C THR A 183 3.18 7.64 -3.41
N PHE A 184 1.93 8.03 -3.19
CA PHE A 184 0.76 7.25 -3.57
C PHE A 184 0.49 7.47 -5.05
N ASP A 185 0.50 6.39 -5.83
CA ASP A 185 0.02 6.40 -7.22
C ASP A 185 -1.27 5.57 -7.28
N PRO A 186 -2.46 6.20 -7.32
CA PRO A 186 -3.74 5.48 -7.32
C PRO A 186 -3.86 4.48 -8.49
N GLN A 187 -3.24 4.78 -9.63
CA GLN A 187 -3.24 3.89 -10.79
C GLN A 187 -2.31 2.71 -10.56
N LEU A 188 -1.16 2.92 -9.92
CA LEU A 188 -0.23 1.85 -9.59
C LEU A 188 -0.81 0.92 -8.54
N GLU A 189 -1.45 1.47 -7.50
CA GLU A 189 -2.12 0.68 -6.46
C GLU A 189 -3.31 -0.09 -7.04
N GLY A 190 -4.10 0.53 -7.93
CA GLY A 190 -5.15 -0.17 -8.67
C GLY A 190 -4.59 -1.28 -9.57
N ALA A 191 -3.45 -1.04 -10.24
CA ALA A 191 -2.80 -2.05 -11.06
C ALA A 191 -2.18 -3.19 -10.23
N LEU A 192 -1.68 -2.90 -9.02
CA LEU A 192 -1.20 -3.90 -8.07
C LEU A 192 -2.32 -4.77 -7.54
N GLU A 193 -3.46 -4.17 -7.16
CA GLU A 193 -4.67 -4.90 -6.74
C GLU A 193 -5.18 -5.79 -7.88
N ASP A 194 -5.37 -5.24 -9.08
CA ASP A 194 -5.81 -6.01 -10.27
C ASP A 194 -4.84 -7.16 -10.58
N ALA A 195 -3.53 -6.90 -10.63
CA ALA A 195 -2.53 -7.94 -10.87
C ALA A 195 -2.50 -9.02 -9.77
N ALA A 196 -2.72 -8.62 -8.51
CA ALA A 196 -2.77 -9.53 -7.37
C ALA A 196 -3.96 -10.50 -7.46
N SER A 197 -5.09 -10.02 -7.97
CA SER A 197 -6.30 -10.80 -8.27
C SER A 197 -6.25 -11.54 -9.62
N GLY A 198 -5.10 -11.52 -10.31
CA GLY A 198 -4.91 -12.23 -11.59
C GLY A 198 -5.31 -11.43 -12.83
N GLY A 199 -5.58 -10.14 -12.68
CA GLY A 199 -5.91 -9.22 -13.75
C GLY A 199 -4.75 -8.95 -14.70
N PHE A 200 -5.03 -9.06 -16.00
CA PHE A 200 -4.04 -8.87 -17.06
C PHE A 200 -3.63 -7.40 -17.21
N ASP A 201 -4.58 -6.47 -17.13
CA ASP A 201 -4.34 -5.05 -17.36
C ASP A 201 -3.44 -4.44 -16.28
N GLY A 202 -3.59 -4.90 -15.04
CA GLY A 202 -2.71 -4.57 -13.93
C GLY A 202 -1.29 -5.04 -14.21
N ILE A 203 -1.11 -6.30 -14.61
CA ILE A 203 0.22 -6.84 -14.99
C ILE A 203 0.84 -6.03 -16.13
N GLU A 204 0.06 -5.69 -17.16
CA GLU A 204 0.54 -4.90 -18.29
C GLU A 204 0.93 -3.48 -17.88
N THR A 205 0.13 -2.84 -17.03
CA THR A 205 0.39 -1.49 -16.50
C THR A 205 1.65 -1.47 -15.65
N LEU A 206 1.83 -2.47 -14.77
CA LEU A 206 3.04 -2.62 -13.95
C LEU A 206 4.29 -2.85 -14.81
N ARG A 207 4.18 -3.63 -15.89
CA ARG A 207 5.27 -3.82 -16.87
C ARG A 207 5.62 -2.53 -17.62
N LYS A 208 4.62 -1.70 -17.96
CA LYS A 208 4.83 -0.42 -18.66
C LYS A 208 5.45 0.64 -17.75
N LYS A 209 5.11 0.65 -16.46
CA LYS A 209 5.67 1.58 -15.46
C LYS A 209 7.03 1.12 -14.89
N ALA A 210 7.85 0.41 -15.66
CA ALA A 210 9.08 -0.31 -15.26
C ALA A 210 10.22 0.49 -14.58
N ASN A 211 10.01 1.76 -14.22
CA ASN A 211 10.95 2.51 -13.37
C ASN A 211 10.98 2.00 -11.91
N ARG A 212 10.01 1.17 -11.50
CA ARG A 212 10.00 0.45 -10.22
C ARG A 212 10.04 -1.06 -10.47
N LYS A 213 11.04 -1.75 -9.90
CA LYS A 213 11.06 -3.22 -9.87
C LYS A 213 10.24 -3.69 -8.68
N PHE A 214 9.21 -4.50 -8.92
CA PHE A 214 8.43 -5.15 -7.87
C PHE A 214 9.12 -6.44 -7.43
N SER A 215 9.34 -6.60 -6.13
CA SER A 215 9.83 -7.86 -5.58
C SER A 215 8.71 -8.91 -5.53
N ALA A 216 9.08 -10.19 -5.49
CA ALA A 216 8.11 -11.26 -5.26
C ALA A 216 7.34 -11.06 -3.95
N GLU A 217 8.02 -10.53 -2.93
CA GLU A 217 7.43 -10.22 -1.63
C GLU A 217 6.37 -9.10 -1.72
N GLU A 218 6.61 -8.05 -2.52
CA GLU A 218 5.63 -6.99 -2.77
C GLU A 218 4.38 -7.56 -3.44
N ILE A 219 4.54 -8.42 -4.46
CA ILE A 219 3.41 -9.07 -5.13
C ILE A 219 2.66 -10.00 -4.18
N SER A 220 3.37 -10.84 -3.42
CA SER A 220 2.74 -11.72 -2.42
C SER A 220 2.02 -10.93 -1.33
N LYS A 221 2.54 -9.76 -0.96
CA LYS A 221 1.87 -8.85 -0.02
C LYS A 221 0.62 -8.25 -0.64
N SER A 222 0.66 -7.77 -1.88
CA SER A 222 -0.53 -7.27 -2.57
C SER A 222 -1.61 -8.35 -2.70
N ARG A 223 -1.22 -9.61 -2.92
CA ARG A 223 -2.16 -10.74 -2.92
C ARG A 223 -2.84 -10.95 -1.57
N ARG A 224 -2.09 -11.01 -0.48
CA ARG A 224 -2.67 -11.11 0.87
C ARG A 224 -3.62 -9.95 1.18
N LEU A 225 -3.24 -8.73 0.80
CA LEU A 225 -4.09 -7.57 0.99
C LEU A 225 -5.39 -7.68 0.17
N ALA A 226 -5.32 -8.14 -1.09
CA ALA A 226 -6.51 -8.37 -1.91
C ALA A 226 -7.42 -9.46 -1.31
N GLU A 227 -6.85 -10.52 -0.74
CA GLU A 227 -7.59 -11.56 -0.01
C GLU A 227 -8.25 -11.00 1.26
N GLU A 228 -7.53 -10.20 2.05
CA GLU A 228 -8.08 -9.50 3.24
C GLU A 228 -9.24 -8.56 2.86
N ILE A 229 -9.08 -7.77 1.78
CA ILE A 229 -10.13 -6.89 1.26
C ILE A 229 -11.36 -7.69 0.80
N GLY A 230 -11.13 -8.85 0.17
CA GLY A 230 -12.19 -9.79 -0.21
C GLY A 230 -13.01 -10.23 1.00
N GLN A 231 -12.34 -10.75 2.01
CA GLN A 231 -12.95 -11.21 3.27
C GLN A 231 -13.68 -10.09 4.00
N ASP A 232 -13.04 -8.92 4.17
CA ASP A 232 -13.63 -7.75 4.81
C ASP A 232 -14.91 -7.31 4.09
N GLY A 233 -14.92 -7.39 2.76
CA GLY A 233 -16.11 -7.06 1.97
C GLY A 233 -17.22 -8.09 2.13
N GLU A 234 -16.93 -9.38 2.16
CA GLU A 234 -17.94 -10.40 2.48
C GLU A 234 -18.54 -10.20 3.88
N GLU A 235 -17.72 -9.86 4.88
CA GLU A 235 -18.20 -9.52 6.23
C GLU A 235 -19.14 -8.31 6.23
N LEU A 236 -18.80 -7.26 5.47
CA LEU A 236 -19.65 -6.07 5.31
C LEU A 236 -20.96 -6.41 4.57
N ALA A 237 -20.91 -7.26 3.54
CA ALA A 237 -22.11 -7.76 2.86
C ALA A 237 -23.02 -8.50 3.84
N TRP A 238 -22.45 -9.35 4.67
CA TRP A 238 -23.18 -10.10 5.69
C TRP A 238 -23.88 -9.17 6.70
N LEU A 239 -23.22 -8.10 7.16
CA LEU A 239 -23.84 -7.12 8.05
C LEU A 239 -25.06 -6.47 7.40
N LEU A 240 -24.97 -6.07 6.13
CA LEU A 240 -26.09 -5.48 5.40
C LEU A 240 -27.23 -6.49 5.20
N LEU A 241 -26.92 -7.74 4.89
CA LEU A 241 -27.93 -8.81 4.78
C LEU A 241 -28.68 -9.05 6.09
N GLN A 242 -27.96 -9.03 7.23
CA GLN A 242 -28.58 -9.15 8.55
C GLN A 242 -29.51 -7.97 8.87
N GLN A 243 -29.13 -6.76 8.48
CA GLN A 243 -29.99 -5.58 8.61
C GLN A 243 -31.26 -5.73 7.75
N GLN A 244 -31.14 -6.15 6.50
CA GLN A 244 -32.28 -6.37 5.60
C GLN A 244 -33.22 -7.46 6.09
N LYS A 245 -32.68 -8.54 6.67
CA LYS A 245 -33.47 -9.60 7.33
C LYS A 245 -34.22 -9.07 8.55
N SER A 246 -33.55 -8.28 9.38
CA SER A 246 -34.14 -7.69 10.59
C SER A 246 -35.24 -6.67 10.27
N ALA A 247 -35.13 -5.97 9.13
CA ALA A 247 -36.14 -5.09 8.58
C ALA A 247 -37.31 -5.82 7.88
N GLY A 248 -37.27 -7.16 7.80
CA GLY A 248 -38.29 -7.98 7.14
C GLY A 248 -38.28 -7.92 5.61
N THR A 249 -37.20 -7.40 5.00
CA THR A 249 -37.03 -7.41 3.54
C THR A 249 -36.60 -8.79 3.02
N LEU A 250 -35.83 -9.51 3.84
CA LEU A 250 -35.40 -10.89 3.57
C LEU A 250 -35.99 -11.83 4.61
N ASN A 251 -36.45 -13.01 4.16
CA ASN A 251 -36.97 -14.07 5.01
C ASN A 251 -35.85 -14.93 5.59
N SER A 252 -34.86 -15.29 4.77
CA SER A 252 -33.71 -16.12 5.16
C SER A 252 -32.44 -15.64 4.46
N ILE A 253 -31.31 -15.88 5.12
CA ILE A 253 -29.96 -15.60 4.61
C ILE A 253 -29.03 -16.72 5.06
N GLU A 254 -28.10 -17.11 4.20
CA GLU A 254 -27.03 -18.07 4.47
C GLU A 254 -25.73 -17.58 3.83
N TRP A 255 -24.61 -17.78 4.52
CA TRP A 255 -23.27 -17.47 4.02
C TRP A 255 -22.59 -18.76 3.58
N ASN A 256 -22.61 -19.01 2.27
CA ASN A 256 -22.22 -20.27 1.66
C ASN A 256 -20.69 -20.37 1.46
N SER A 257 -20.01 -19.30 1.04
CA SER A 257 -18.55 -19.32 0.85
C SER A 257 -17.78 -19.68 2.12
N ARG A 258 -18.32 -19.33 3.29
CA ARG A 258 -17.76 -19.65 4.61
C ARG A 258 -17.76 -21.15 4.94
N THR A 259 -18.73 -21.91 4.42
CA THR A 259 -18.86 -23.36 4.67
C THR A 259 -18.36 -24.20 3.49
N ASN A 260 -18.35 -23.62 2.29
CA ASN A 260 -17.91 -24.27 1.07
C ASN A 260 -17.03 -23.33 0.23
N ALA A 261 -15.71 -23.50 0.34
CA ALA A 261 -14.73 -22.67 -0.36
C ALA A 261 -14.76 -22.81 -1.90
N ILE A 262 -15.50 -23.78 -2.45
CA ILE A 262 -15.68 -23.93 -3.90
C ILE A 262 -17.07 -23.49 -4.37
N ALA A 263 -17.85 -22.81 -3.52
CA ALA A 263 -19.15 -22.27 -3.91
C ALA A 263 -18.98 -21.16 -4.97
N PRO A 264 -19.77 -21.15 -6.05
CA PRO A 264 -19.71 -20.11 -7.11
C PRO A 264 -20.50 -18.84 -6.75
N TYR A 265 -20.69 -18.57 -5.46
CA TYR A 265 -21.38 -17.42 -4.88
C TYR A 265 -21.12 -17.39 -3.37
N ASP A 266 -21.28 -16.22 -2.76
CA ASP A 266 -21.00 -16.02 -1.34
C ASP A 266 -22.23 -16.27 -0.46
N PHE A 267 -23.40 -15.81 -0.90
CA PHE A 267 -24.63 -15.89 -0.10
C PHE A 267 -25.80 -16.43 -0.90
N SER A 268 -26.70 -17.10 -0.19
CA SER A 268 -28.04 -17.42 -0.68
C SER A 268 -29.08 -16.82 0.26
N VAL A 269 -30.07 -16.16 -0.32
CA VAL A 269 -31.10 -15.46 0.43
C VAL A 269 -32.47 -15.74 -0.18
N THR A 270 -33.51 -15.60 0.64
CA THR A 270 -34.90 -15.64 0.17
C THR A 270 -35.56 -14.31 0.48
N ASP A 271 -36.11 -13.66 -0.54
CA ASP A 271 -36.83 -12.39 -0.36
C ASP A 271 -38.18 -12.59 0.35
N ALA A 272 -38.83 -11.48 0.71
CA ALA A 272 -40.15 -11.49 1.34
C ALA A 272 -41.23 -12.22 0.51
N ALA A 273 -41.08 -12.28 -0.83
CA ALA A 273 -41.98 -12.97 -1.74
C ALA A 273 -41.70 -14.47 -1.87
N GLY A 274 -40.63 -14.98 -1.26
CA GLY A 274 -40.22 -16.39 -1.32
C GLY A 274 -39.29 -16.71 -2.49
N SER A 275 -38.79 -15.72 -3.21
CA SER A 275 -37.86 -15.93 -4.33
C SER A 275 -36.44 -16.16 -3.83
N ALA A 276 -35.79 -17.20 -4.34
CA ALA A 276 -34.38 -17.47 -4.05
C ALA A 276 -33.46 -16.54 -4.86
N ILE A 277 -32.45 -15.99 -4.21
CA ILE A 277 -31.47 -15.06 -4.77
C ILE A 277 -30.08 -15.55 -4.35
N LEU A 278 -29.18 -15.67 -5.33
CA LEU A 278 -27.75 -15.87 -5.07
C LEU A 278 -27.05 -14.52 -5.15
N ILE A 279 -26.10 -14.31 -4.25
CA ILE A 279 -25.35 -13.05 -4.14
C ILE A 279 -23.86 -13.36 -4.10
N ASP A 280 -23.12 -12.55 -4.85
CA ASP A 280 -21.67 -12.60 -4.94
C ASP A 280 -21.09 -11.21 -4.65
N ALA A 281 -20.26 -11.12 -3.63
CA ALA A 281 -19.67 -9.89 -3.12
C ALA A 281 -18.29 -9.67 -3.76
N LYS A 282 -18.18 -8.58 -4.52
CA LYS A 282 -16.94 -8.20 -5.20
C LYS A 282 -16.37 -6.93 -4.58
N SER A 283 -15.22 -7.08 -3.96
CA SER A 283 -14.66 -6.10 -3.03
C SER A 283 -13.37 -5.48 -3.56
N THR A 284 -13.18 -4.18 -3.33
CA THR A 284 -11.88 -3.51 -3.57
C THR A 284 -11.62 -2.44 -2.52
N ALA A 285 -10.35 -2.14 -2.25
CA ALA A 285 -10.00 -1.02 -1.38
C ALA A 285 -10.30 0.34 -2.02
N GLY A 286 -10.17 0.45 -3.34
CA GLY A 286 -10.39 1.72 -4.04
C GLY A 286 -11.82 1.97 -4.47
N SER A 287 -11.98 3.01 -5.31
CA SER A 287 -13.25 3.50 -5.81
C SER A 287 -14.03 2.48 -6.64
N PHE A 288 -15.35 2.70 -6.72
CA PHE A 288 -16.30 1.90 -7.50
C PHE A 288 -15.84 1.55 -8.92
N ASP A 289 -15.20 2.50 -9.64
CA ASP A 289 -14.81 2.34 -11.04
C ASP A 289 -13.73 1.27 -11.28
N ARG A 290 -13.10 0.76 -10.21
CA ARG A 290 -12.14 -0.34 -10.34
C ARG A 290 -12.82 -1.58 -10.92
N LYS A 291 -12.14 -2.17 -11.90
CA LYS A 291 -12.53 -3.48 -12.43
C LYS A 291 -12.56 -4.50 -11.31
N PHE A 292 -13.42 -5.49 -11.48
CA PHE A 292 -13.51 -6.62 -10.59
C PHE A 292 -13.49 -7.90 -11.40
N HIS A 293 -13.13 -9.00 -10.76
CA HIS A 293 -12.99 -10.29 -11.43
C HIS A 293 -14.18 -11.17 -11.12
N ILE A 294 -14.70 -11.87 -12.11
CA ILE A 294 -15.72 -12.92 -11.95
C ILE A 294 -15.13 -14.23 -12.49
N SER A 295 -15.21 -15.30 -11.73
CA SER A 295 -14.78 -16.63 -12.19
C SER A 295 -15.71 -17.18 -13.27
N TYR A 296 -15.22 -18.09 -14.10
CA TYR A 296 -16.09 -18.75 -15.08
C TYR A 296 -17.21 -19.57 -14.41
N ALA A 297 -16.95 -20.14 -13.24
CA ALA A 297 -17.94 -20.87 -12.45
C ALA A 297 -19.07 -19.95 -11.95
N GLU A 298 -18.74 -18.76 -11.43
CA GLU A 298 -19.72 -17.74 -11.04
C GLU A 298 -20.58 -17.30 -12.23
N LEU A 299 -19.99 -17.08 -13.41
CA LEU A 299 -20.74 -16.74 -14.62
C LEU A 299 -21.71 -17.85 -15.03
N LEU A 300 -21.28 -19.11 -14.97
CA LEU A 300 -22.13 -20.25 -15.27
C LEU A 300 -23.30 -20.34 -14.29
N GLU A 301 -23.05 -20.13 -13.00
CA GLU A 301 -24.10 -20.14 -11.98
C GLU A 301 -25.08 -18.98 -12.22
N ALA A 302 -24.57 -17.76 -12.42
CA ALA A 302 -25.39 -16.58 -12.70
C ALA A 302 -26.25 -16.73 -13.96
N ALA A 303 -25.74 -17.40 -15.00
CA ALA A 303 -26.49 -17.66 -16.22
C ALA A 303 -27.64 -18.65 -16.03
N ASN A 304 -27.53 -19.58 -15.08
CA ASN A 304 -28.50 -20.67 -14.90
C ASN A 304 -29.45 -20.46 -13.72
N HIS A 305 -29.12 -19.58 -12.77
CA HIS A 305 -29.97 -19.29 -11.62
C HIS A 305 -31.08 -18.27 -11.97
N PRO A 306 -32.31 -18.38 -11.39
CA PRO A 306 -33.41 -17.44 -11.65
C PRO A 306 -33.10 -15.97 -11.32
N ARG A 307 -32.30 -15.73 -10.28
CA ARG A 307 -31.80 -14.40 -9.91
C ARG A 307 -30.44 -14.50 -9.25
N TYR A 308 -29.46 -13.81 -9.82
CA TYR A 308 -28.10 -13.73 -9.30
C TYR A 308 -27.71 -12.25 -9.26
N ASP A 309 -27.30 -11.76 -8.09
CA ASP A 309 -26.98 -10.37 -7.86
C ASP A 309 -25.47 -10.24 -7.57
N ILE A 310 -24.84 -9.20 -8.10
CA ILE A 310 -23.45 -8.86 -7.78
C ILE A 310 -23.48 -7.65 -6.84
N TRP A 311 -22.86 -7.79 -5.68
CA TRP A 311 -22.72 -6.74 -4.69
C TRP A 311 -21.31 -6.16 -4.79
N ARG A 312 -21.20 -4.94 -5.31
CA ARG A 312 -19.93 -4.26 -5.43
C ARG A 312 -19.64 -3.46 -4.17
N ILE A 313 -18.66 -3.89 -3.40
CA ILE A 313 -18.24 -3.25 -2.14
C ILE A 313 -16.91 -2.54 -2.38
N TYR A 314 -16.85 -1.25 -2.09
CA TYR A 314 -15.73 -0.40 -2.47
C TYR A 314 -15.51 0.72 -1.46
N ASP A 315 -14.38 1.43 -1.59
CA ASP A 315 -13.88 2.37 -0.59
C ASP A 315 -13.90 1.75 0.82
N ILE A 316 -13.42 0.50 0.94
CA ILE A 316 -13.38 -0.21 2.23
C ILE A 316 -12.37 0.48 3.15
N THR A 317 -12.84 0.87 4.32
CA THR A 317 -12.05 1.50 5.39
C THR A 317 -12.36 0.84 6.74
N HIS A 318 -11.70 1.32 7.79
CA HIS A 318 -11.97 0.89 9.16
C HIS A 318 -13.34 1.35 9.69
N GLU A 319 -13.95 2.38 9.10
CA GLU A 319 -15.27 2.89 9.51
C GLU A 319 -16.41 2.14 8.80
N GLY A 320 -16.14 1.57 7.62
CA GLY A 320 -17.18 1.02 6.77
C GLY A 320 -16.78 0.94 5.30
N ALA A 321 -17.78 0.82 4.44
CA ALA A 321 -17.62 0.81 2.99
C ALA A 321 -18.87 1.32 2.29
N LYS A 322 -18.78 1.47 0.97
CA LYS A 322 -19.93 1.72 0.09
C LYS A 322 -20.30 0.45 -0.65
N VAL A 323 -21.58 0.32 -0.98
CA VAL A 323 -22.09 -0.78 -1.81
C VAL A 323 -23.01 -0.28 -2.92
N ARG A 324 -22.91 -0.93 -4.08
CA ARG A 324 -23.92 -0.88 -5.15
C ARG A 324 -24.26 -2.30 -5.57
N ILE A 325 -25.51 -2.52 -5.92
CA ILE A 325 -26.03 -3.85 -6.29
C ILE A 325 -26.38 -3.85 -7.77
N ALA A 326 -25.82 -4.80 -8.53
CA ALA A 326 -26.29 -5.15 -9.86
C ALA A 326 -27.22 -6.34 -9.72
N GLU A 327 -28.53 -6.10 -9.85
CA GLU A 327 -29.53 -7.14 -9.70
C GLU A 327 -29.67 -7.98 -10.98
N ASN A 328 -29.92 -9.28 -10.80
CA ASN A 328 -30.28 -10.22 -11.85
C ASN A 328 -29.36 -10.19 -13.09
N VAL A 329 -28.06 -10.41 -12.87
CA VAL A 329 -27.02 -10.32 -13.91
C VAL A 329 -26.98 -11.51 -14.88
N GLY A 330 -27.93 -12.45 -14.79
CA GLY A 330 -27.87 -13.70 -15.58
C GLY A 330 -27.91 -13.49 -17.09
N SER A 331 -28.61 -12.46 -17.58
CA SER A 331 -28.61 -12.11 -19.02
C SER A 331 -27.24 -11.63 -19.51
N PHE A 332 -26.55 -10.85 -18.68
CA PHE A 332 -25.18 -10.41 -18.93
C PHE A 332 -24.22 -11.61 -18.95
N ALA A 333 -24.33 -12.51 -17.97
CA ALA A 333 -23.51 -13.73 -17.91
C ALA A 333 -23.68 -14.62 -19.15
N LYS A 334 -24.93 -14.84 -19.60
CA LYS A 334 -25.23 -15.57 -20.86
C LYS A 334 -24.57 -14.93 -22.08
N THR A 335 -24.56 -13.60 -22.13
CA THR A 335 -23.94 -12.85 -23.23
C THR A 335 -22.43 -13.09 -23.27
N ILE A 336 -21.75 -13.03 -22.12
CA ILE A 336 -20.31 -13.33 -22.04
C ILE A 336 -20.05 -14.77 -22.49
N ILE A 337 -20.74 -15.75 -21.90
CA ILE A 337 -20.51 -17.18 -22.17
C ILE A 337 -20.73 -17.50 -23.65
N SER A 338 -21.82 -17.01 -24.25
CA SER A 338 -22.13 -17.25 -25.67
C SER A 338 -21.18 -16.55 -26.64
N SER A 339 -20.51 -15.47 -26.21
CA SER A 339 -19.50 -14.78 -27.02
C SER A 339 -18.12 -15.47 -26.99
N LEU A 340 -17.91 -16.40 -26.06
CA LEU A 340 -16.62 -17.03 -25.83
C LEU A 340 -16.36 -18.12 -26.88
N THR A 341 -15.45 -17.86 -27.82
CA THR A 341 -14.94 -18.87 -28.76
C THR A 341 -13.50 -19.20 -28.41
N LEU A 342 -13.28 -20.39 -27.82
CA LEU A 342 -11.95 -20.87 -27.45
C LEU A 342 -11.62 -22.17 -28.20
N PRO A 343 -10.33 -22.41 -28.53
CA PRO A 343 -9.90 -23.68 -29.11
C PRO A 343 -10.18 -24.86 -28.18
N ASP A 344 -10.28 -26.05 -28.76
CA ASP A 344 -10.43 -27.29 -28.00
C ASP A 344 -9.29 -27.45 -26.98
N GLY A 345 -9.66 -27.77 -25.73
CA GLY A 345 -8.73 -27.90 -24.61
C GLY A 345 -8.33 -26.59 -23.95
N VAL A 346 -8.90 -25.44 -24.36
CA VAL A 346 -8.66 -24.13 -23.73
C VAL A 346 -9.91 -23.67 -22.99
N THR A 347 -9.76 -23.29 -21.72
CA THR A 347 -10.82 -22.73 -20.89
C THR A 347 -10.42 -21.37 -20.34
N ALA A 348 -11.40 -20.48 -20.19
CA ALA A 348 -11.22 -19.26 -19.42
C ALA A 348 -11.47 -19.55 -17.94
N ASP A 349 -10.62 -19.01 -17.07
CA ASP A 349 -10.72 -19.21 -15.62
C ASP A 349 -11.45 -18.03 -14.94
N SER A 350 -11.13 -16.81 -15.37
CA SER A 350 -11.71 -15.58 -14.84
C SER A 350 -11.85 -14.48 -15.90
N PHE A 351 -12.72 -13.52 -15.61
CA PHE A 351 -13.04 -12.38 -16.46
C PHE A 351 -12.89 -11.09 -15.68
N SER A 352 -12.22 -10.10 -16.26
CA SER A 352 -12.13 -8.75 -15.67
C SER A 352 -13.26 -7.87 -16.22
N ILE A 353 -14.15 -7.42 -15.35
CA ILE A 353 -15.36 -6.69 -15.72
C ILE A 353 -15.24 -5.22 -15.29
N SER A 354 -15.50 -4.30 -16.22
CA SER A 354 -15.69 -2.89 -15.86
C SER A 354 -17.09 -2.69 -15.29
N PRO A 355 -17.24 -1.99 -14.14
CA PRO A 355 -18.54 -1.67 -13.57
C PRO A 355 -19.49 -1.00 -14.57
N THR A 356 -18.98 -0.20 -15.51
CA THR A 356 -19.78 0.47 -16.55
C THR A 356 -20.57 -0.47 -17.47
N LYS A 357 -20.33 -1.79 -17.43
CA LYS A 357 -21.02 -2.80 -18.23
C LYS A 357 -22.26 -3.41 -17.57
N LEU A 358 -22.50 -3.09 -16.30
CA LEU A 358 -23.67 -3.53 -15.55
C LEU A 358 -24.56 -2.33 -15.18
N SER A 359 -25.83 -2.60 -14.94
CA SER A 359 -26.77 -1.64 -14.38
C SER A 359 -26.74 -1.74 -12.86
N TRP A 360 -26.42 -0.63 -12.19
CA TRP A 360 -26.25 -0.60 -10.74
C TRP A 360 -27.37 0.17 -10.07
N GLY A 361 -27.81 -0.34 -8.92
CA GLY A 361 -28.70 0.36 -8.01
C GLY A 361 -28.03 1.57 -7.34
N VAL A 362 -28.78 2.20 -6.42
CA VAL A 362 -28.29 3.33 -5.64
C VAL A 362 -27.13 2.93 -4.73
N GLU A 363 -26.21 3.86 -4.53
CA GLU A 363 -25.13 3.72 -3.57
C GLU A 363 -25.68 3.73 -2.14
N GLN A 364 -25.25 2.76 -1.34
CA GLN A 364 -25.57 2.66 0.08
C GLN A 364 -24.28 2.63 0.91
N GLN A 365 -24.33 3.19 2.11
CA GLN A 365 -23.24 3.12 3.08
C GLN A 365 -23.43 1.89 3.97
N ILE A 366 -22.34 1.18 4.24
CA ILE A 366 -22.28 0.10 5.22
C ILE A 366 -21.35 0.58 6.33
N GLU A 367 -21.90 0.80 7.51
CA GLU A 367 -21.11 1.16 8.69
C GLU A 367 -20.64 -0.12 9.41
N ARG A 368 -19.37 -0.17 9.80
CA ARG A 368 -18.94 -1.16 10.79
C ARG A 368 -19.54 -0.72 12.11
N LEU A 369 -20.37 -1.57 12.70
CA LEU A 369 -20.82 -1.35 14.08
C LEU A 369 -19.55 -1.30 14.93
N GLY A 370 -19.22 -0.10 15.42
CA GLY A 370 -18.09 0.07 16.32
C GLY A 370 -18.23 -0.96 17.42
N SER A 371 -17.14 -1.66 17.73
CA SER A 371 -17.00 -2.29 19.04
C SER A 371 -17.24 -1.19 20.06
N THR A 372 -18.47 -1.07 20.54
CA THR A 372 -18.74 -0.42 21.80
C THR A 372 -17.86 -1.15 22.79
N GLU A 373 -16.78 -0.49 23.21
CA GLU A 373 -15.98 -0.90 24.33
C GLU A 373 -16.94 -1.16 25.50
N ASP A 374 -17.14 -2.44 25.81
CA ASP A 374 -17.63 -2.91 27.11
C ASP A 374 -16.43 -3.15 28.04
#